data_AF-A0A2E0X7V9-F1
#
_entry.id   AF-A0A2E0X7V9-F1
#
_cell.length_a   1.000
_cell.length_b   1.000
_cell.length_c   1.000
_cell.angle_alpha   90.00
_cell.angle_beta   90.00
_cell.angle_gamma   90.00
#
_symmetry.space_group_name_H-M   'P 1'
#
loop_
_entity.id
_entity.type
_entity.pdbx_description
1 polymer ?
#
loop_
_entity_poly.entity_id
_entity_poly.type
_entity_poly.pdbx_seq_one_letter_code
_entity_poly.pdbx_strand_id
1 'polypeptide(L)'
;MTPRIRGSSPRAAAHEQQALKDAIIAFWSELRVSDDTGDTTWEALEPLEQQVTESLNRDPPDIALAMSLTRKAQRLIAGLDDL
;
A
#
# COMPACT_ATOMS: atom_id res chain seq x y z
N MET A 1 21.36 23.22 28.93
CA MET A 1 21.10 23.07 27.49
C MET A 1 20.75 21.60 27.24
N THR A 2 19.47 21.25 27.25
CA THR A 2 19.00 19.86 27.09
C THR A 2 18.12 19.78 25.85
N PRO A 3 18.41 18.89 24.88
CA PRO A 3 17.58 18.76 23.69
C PRO A 3 16.30 18.03 24.10
N ARG A 4 15.19 18.77 24.16
CA ARG A 4 13.88 18.22 24.49
C ARG A 4 13.25 17.65 23.23
N ILE A 5 13.38 16.34 23.09
CA ILE A 5 12.36 15.39 22.62
C ILE A 5 11.50 15.89 21.45
N ARG A 6 11.90 15.52 20.23
CA ARG A 6 11.03 15.50 19.05
C ARG A 6 10.01 14.37 19.25
N GLY A 7 9.07 14.57 20.18
CA GLY A 7 7.91 13.71 20.31
C GLY A 7 7.04 13.96 19.10
N SER A 8 7.17 13.13 18.07
CA SER A 8 6.18 13.06 17.01
C SER A 8 4.84 12.76 17.68
N SER A 9 3.97 13.78 17.74
CA SER A 9 2.69 13.68 18.41
C SER A 9 1.93 12.45 17.89
N PRO A 10 1.29 11.64 18.76
CA PRO A 10 0.54 10.46 18.33
C PRO A 10 -0.59 10.80 17.34
N ARG A 11 -1.12 12.03 17.37
CA ARG A 11 -2.05 12.56 16.36
C ARG A 11 -1.43 12.73 14.97
N ALA A 12 -0.16 13.11 14.87
CA ALA A 12 0.51 13.26 13.59
C ALA A 12 0.83 11.90 12.97
N ALA A 13 1.25 10.92 13.78
CA ALA A 13 1.49 9.55 13.33
C ALA A 13 0.20 8.86 12.85
N ALA A 14 -0.91 9.02 13.57
CA ALA A 14 -2.20 8.47 13.15
C ALA A 14 -2.70 9.11 11.84
N HIS A 15 -2.49 10.41 11.65
CA HIS A 15 -2.85 11.11 10.41
C HIS A 15 -1.99 10.66 9.22
N GLU A 16 -0.68 10.45 9.44
CA GLU A 16 0.23 9.94 8.42
C GLU A 16 -0.11 8.49 8.02
N GLN A 17 -0.43 7.63 8.99
CA GLN A 17 -0.90 6.26 8.73
C GLN A 17 -2.21 6.24 7.95
N GLN A 18 -3.16 7.12 8.29
CA GLN A 18 -4.42 7.24 7.56
C GLN A 18 -4.19 7.72 6.12
N ALA A 19 -3.36 8.74 5.91
CA ALA A 19 -3.03 9.25 4.57
C ALA A 19 -2.36 8.18 3.69
N LEU A 20 -1.47 7.35 4.27
CA LEU A 20 -0.85 6.23 3.56
C LEU A 20 -1.87 5.15 3.19
N LYS A 21 -2.81 4.84 4.09
CA LYS A 21 -3.90 3.90 3.81
C LYS A 21 -4.76 4.40 2.65
N ASP A 22 -5.15 5.68 2.66
CA ASP A 22 -5.95 6.27 1.58
C ASP A 22 -5.21 6.25 0.24
N ALA A 23 -3.90 6.50 0.23
CA ALA A 23 -3.08 6.41 -0.97
C ALA A 23 -3.00 4.98 -1.55
N ILE A 24 -2.89 3.96 -0.68
CA ILE A 24 -2.90 2.55 -1.10
C ILE A 24 -4.25 2.20 -1.71
N ILE A 25 -5.36 2.56 -1.04
CA ILE A 25 -6.72 2.29 -1.53
C ILE A 25 -6.97 2.98 -2.87
N ALA A 26 -6.53 4.23 -3.01
CA ALA A 26 -6.66 4.99 -4.26
C ALA A 26 -5.94 4.30 -5.43
N PHE A 27 -4.71 3.82 -5.21
CA PHE A 27 -3.95 3.08 -6.23
C PHE A 27 -4.68 1.82 -6.70
N TRP A 28 -5.11 0.96 -5.76
CA TRP A 28 -5.81 -0.29 -6.12
C TRP A 28 -7.18 -0.04 -6.77
N SER A 29 -7.87 1.03 -6.34
CA SER A 29 -9.15 1.44 -6.95
C SER A 29 -8.95 1.94 -8.38
N GLU A 30 -7.94 2.78 -8.62
CA GLU A 30 -7.60 3.27 -9.96
C GLU A 30 -7.17 2.12 -10.87
N LEU A 31 -6.33 1.21 -10.36
CA LEU A 31 -5.87 0.03 -11.08
C LEU A 31 -7.02 -0.88 -11.54
N ARG A 32 -8.03 -1.07 -10.68
CA ARG A 32 -9.23 -1.86 -10.98
C ARG A 32 -10.18 -1.19 -11.97
N VAL A 33 -10.16 0.15 -12.04
CA VAL A 33 -10.91 0.92 -13.04
C VAL A 33 -10.18 0.94 -14.39
N SER A 34 -8.85 0.92 -14.37
CA SER A 34 -7.97 0.84 -15.54
C SER A 34 -7.79 -0.60 -16.07
N ASP A 35 -8.90 -1.36 -16.16
CA ASP A 35 -9.02 -2.77 -16.61
C ASP A 35 -8.36 -3.11 -17.99
N ASP A 36 -7.75 -2.14 -18.66
CA ASP A 36 -7.01 -2.27 -19.92
C ASP A 36 -5.63 -2.96 -19.77
N THR A 37 -5.20 -3.30 -18.55
CA THR A 37 -3.84 -3.85 -18.30
C THR A 37 -3.71 -5.36 -18.62
N GLY A 38 -4.80 -6.00 -19.06
CA GLY A 38 -4.85 -7.40 -19.50
C GLY A 38 -4.99 -8.44 -18.38
N ASP A 39 -5.70 -9.53 -18.68
CA ASP A 39 -5.99 -10.66 -17.77
C ASP A 39 -4.74 -11.20 -17.04
N THR A 40 -3.61 -11.34 -17.74
CA THR A 40 -2.38 -11.95 -17.21
C THR A 40 -1.72 -11.13 -16.12
N THR A 41 -1.85 -9.81 -16.16
CA THR A 41 -1.32 -8.92 -15.11
C THR A 41 -2.20 -9.02 -13.87
N TRP A 42 -3.52 -9.15 -14.05
CA TRP A 42 -4.46 -9.21 -12.94
C TRP A 42 -4.36 -10.52 -12.15
N GLU A 43 -4.14 -11.66 -12.79
CA GLU A 43 -3.88 -12.95 -12.11
C GLU A 43 -2.69 -12.86 -11.13
N ALA A 44 -1.65 -12.08 -11.46
CA ALA A 44 -0.51 -11.85 -10.59
C ALA A 44 -0.76 -10.79 -9.50
N LEU A 45 -1.69 -9.87 -9.73
CA LEU A 45 -2.01 -8.74 -8.85
C LEU A 45 -3.10 -9.06 -7.82
N GLU A 46 -4.08 -9.90 -8.17
CA GLU A 46 -5.16 -10.34 -7.27
C GLU A 46 -4.65 -10.89 -5.92
N PRO A 47 -3.65 -11.80 -5.87
CA PRO A 47 -3.12 -12.28 -4.59
C PRO A 47 -2.38 -11.19 -3.80
N LEU A 48 -1.89 -10.13 -4.46
CA LEU A 48 -1.28 -8.98 -3.79
C LEU A 48 -2.37 -8.04 -3.23
N GLU A 49 -3.45 -7.79 -3.97
CA GLU A 49 -4.60 -7.00 -3.52
C GLU A 49 -5.22 -7.63 -2.26
N GLN A 50 -5.39 -8.96 -2.24
CA GLN A 50 -5.91 -9.67 -1.07
C GLN A 50 -5.00 -9.49 0.15
N GLN A 51 -3.69 -9.69 -0.01
CA GLN A 51 -2.74 -9.51 1.11
C GLN A 51 -2.67 -8.07 1.60
N VAL A 52 -2.78 -7.09 0.70
CA VAL A 52 -2.90 -5.67 1.07
C VAL A 52 -4.15 -5.44 1.90
N THR A 53 -5.29 -5.97 1.44
CA THR A 53 -6.59 -5.84 2.12
C THR A 53 -6.55 -6.49 3.50
N GLU A 54 -5.98 -7.68 3.62
CA GLU A 54 -5.77 -8.34 4.93
C GLU A 54 -4.87 -7.51 5.84
N SER A 55 -3.76 -6.97 5.30
CA SER A 55 -2.83 -6.14 6.07
C SER A 55 -3.50 -4.86 6.59
N LEU A 56 -4.38 -4.25 5.79
CA LEU A 56 -5.14 -3.05 6.15
C LEU A 56 -6.33 -3.32 7.09
N ASN A 57 -6.83 -4.55 7.14
CA ASN A 57 -7.92 -4.98 8.02
C ASN A 57 -7.43 -5.53 9.38
N ARG A 58 -6.12 -5.74 9.55
CA ARG A 58 -5.53 -6.10 10.85
C ARG A 58 -5.69 -4.95 11.86
N ASP A 59 -5.73 -5.31 13.15
CA ASP A 59 -5.70 -4.36 14.26
C ASP A 59 -4.46 -4.63 15.14
N PRO A 60 -3.43 -3.76 15.12
CA PRO A 60 -3.31 -2.56 14.29
C PRO A 60 -3.01 -2.86 12.80
N PRO A 61 -3.38 -1.96 11.87
CA PRO A 61 -3.16 -2.18 10.44
C PRO A 61 -1.67 -2.13 10.08
N ASP A 62 -1.23 -3.08 9.25
CA ASP A 62 0.15 -3.18 8.80
C ASP A 62 0.37 -2.40 7.50
N ILE A 63 0.47 -1.07 7.65
CA ILE A 63 0.67 -0.14 6.52
C ILE A 63 2.02 -0.40 5.82
N ALA A 64 3.05 -0.82 6.56
CA ALA A 64 4.37 -1.07 6.01
C ALA A 64 4.35 -2.27 5.04
N LEU A 65 3.66 -3.35 5.43
CA LEU A 65 3.46 -4.51 4.58
C LEU A 65 2.57 -4.17 3.37
N ALA A 66 1.45 -3.50 3.60
CA ALA A 66 0.53 -3.07 2.53
C ALA A 66 1.24 -2.20 1.48
N MET A 67 2.09 -1.25 1.90
CA MET A 67 2.86 -0.41 0.98
C MET A 67 3.94 -1.20 0.23
N SER A 68 4.57 -2.19 0.87
CA SER A 68 5.57 -3.06 0.22
C SER A 68 4.95 -3.93 -0.87
N LEU A 69 3.78 -4.52 -0.60
CA LEU A 69 3.00 -5.28 -1.57
C LEU A 69 2.53 -4.40 -2.73
N THR A 70 2.07 -3.19 -2.43
CA THR A 70 1.66 -2.20 -3.45
C THR A 70 2.84 -1.82 -4.36
N ARG A 71 4.05 -1.64 -3.80
CA ARG A 71 5.26 -1.42 -4.62
C ARG A 71 5.63 -2.62 -5.48
N LYS A 72 5.41 -3.84 -4.98
CA LYS A 72 5.61 -5.07 -5.77
C LYS A 72 4.64 -5.10 -6.95
N ALA A 73 3.37 -4.79 -6.72
CA ALA A 73 2.37 -4.63 -7.77
C ALA A 73 2.78 -3.59 -8.82
N GLN A 74 3.25 -2.41 -8.40
CA GLN A 74 3.76 -1.39 -9.33
C GLN A 74 4.92 -1.88 -10.19
N ARG A 75 5.82 -2.71 -9.65
CA ARG A 75 6.93 -3.30 -10.42
C ARG A 75 6.44 -4.32 -11.44
N LEU A 76 5.46 -5.16 -11.06
CA LEU A 76 4.83 -6.12 -11.98
C LEU A 76 4.15 -5.39 -13.14
N ILE A 77 3.37 -4.35 -12.85
CA ILE A 77 2.70 -3.52 -13.87
C ILE A 77 3.72 -2.83 -14.79
N ALA A 78 4.84 -2.36 -14.24
CA ALA A 78 5.91 -1.74 -15.01
C ALA A 78 6.74 -2.75 -15.83
N GLY A 79 6.47 -4.06 -15.74
CA GLY A 79 7.28 -5.11 -16.37
C GLY A 79 8.72 -5.16 -15.84
N LEU A 80 8.96 -4.66 -14.62
CA LEU A 80 10.27 -4.64 -13.98
C LEU A 80 10.56 -5.89 -13.15
N ASP A 81 9.53 -6.70 -12.90
CA ASP A 81 9.64 -8.04 -12.31
C ASP A 81 9.60 -9.04 -13.47
N ASP A 82 10.70 -9.11 -14.23
CA ASP A 82 10.95 -10.17 -15.21
C ASP A 82 11.36 -11.42 -14.43
N LEU A 83 10.60 -12.49 -14.63
CA LEU A 83 10.65 -13.78 -13.92
C LEU A 83 12.06 -14.38 -13.75
#